data_AF-Q0P538-F1
#
_entry.id   AF-Q0P538-F1
#
_cell.length_a   1.000
_cell.length_b   1.000
_cell.length_c   1.000
_cell.angle_alpha   90.00
_cell.angle_beta   90.00
_cell.angle_gamma   90.00
#
_symmetry.space_group_name_H-M   'P 1'
#
loop_
_entity.id
_entity.type
_entity.pdbx_description
1 polymer ?
#
loop_
_entity_poly.entity_id
_entity_poly.type
_entity_poly.pdbx_seq_one_letter_code
_entity_poly.pdbx_strand_id
1 'polypeptide(L)'
;MAEYELMHIHSLAEHYLQYVLQVPAFESAPSQAFRVLQRVAFSVQKEVGKNLKSYLDDFHVESIDTTRIIFNQVMEKEFENGIINWGRIVTIFAFGGVLLKKTSTRADCPGCTCLQTSFQFWGRIHHE
;
A
#
# COMPACT_ATOMS: atom_id res chain seq x y z
N MET A 1 1.95 -21.70 -9.17
CA MET A 1 2.53 -21.25 -7.89
C MET A 1 2.49 -19.74 -7.81
N ALA A 2 3.11 -19.03 -8.78
CA ALA A 2 3.10 -17.56 -8.85
C ALA A 2 1.70 -16.92 -8.81
N GLU A 3 0.71 -17.48 -9.50
CA GLU A 3 -0.66 -16.91 -9.49
C GLU A 3 -1.30 -16.93 -8.09
N TYR A 4 -1.13 -18.02 -7.33
CA TYR A 4 -1.68 -18.13 -5.97
C TYR A 4 -0.98 -17.16 -5.01
N GLU A 5 0.34 -17.03 -5.11
CA GLU A 5 1.11 -16.07 -4.32
C GLU A 5 0.71 -14.63 -4.66
N LEU A 6 0.52 -14.32 -5.94
CA LEU A 6 0.06 -13.03 -6.40
C LEU A 6 -1.35 -12.71 -5.86
N MET A 7 -2.29 -13.66 -5.95
CA MET A 7 -3.63 -13.51 -5.36
C MET A 7 -3.58 -13.30 -3.86
N HIS A 8 -2.69 -13.99 -3.14
CA HIS A 8 -2.51 -13.82 -1.71
C HIS A 8 -1.99 -12.41 -1.37
N ILE A 9 -0.99 -11.93 -2.10
CA ILE A 9 -0.43 -10.57 -1.93
C ILE A 9 -1.50 -9.52 -2.24
N HIS A 10 -2.28 -9.69 -3.31
CA HIS A 10 -3.40 -8.82 -3.62
C HIS A 10 -4.41 -8.74 -2.50
N SER A 11 -4.80 -9.89 -1.94
CA SER A 11 -5.72 -9.96 -0.81
C SER A 11 -5.17 -9.25 0.43
N LEU A 12 -3.87 -9.40 0.74
CA LEU A 12 -3.22 -8.69 1.84
C LEU A 12 -3.26 -7.17 1.63
N ALA A 13 -2.94 -6.71 0.43
CA ALA A 13 -2.98 -5.29 0.09
C ALA A 13 -4.40 -4.74 0.19
N GLU A 14 -5.37 -5.41 -0.43
CA GLU A 14 -6.77 -4.97 -0.42
C GLU A 14 -7.31 -4.81 0.99
N HIS A 15 -7.17 -5.84 1.80
CA HIS A 15 -7.68 -5.81 3.16
C HIS A 15 -6.96 -4.75 4.02
N TYR A 16 -5.68 -4.46 3.75
CA TYR A 16 -4.97 -3.39 4.45
C TYR A 16 -5.56 -2.03 4.07
N LEU A 17 -5.81 -1.79 2.78
CA LEU A 17 -6.40 -0.54 2.29
C LEU A 17 -7.84 -0.36 2.82
N GLN A 18 -8.64 -1.44 2.87
CA GLN A 18 -9.96 -1.43 3.52
C GLN A 18 -9.87 -1.06 5.01
N TYR A 19 -8.88 -1.62 5.72
CA TYR A 19 -8.60 -1.27 7.13
C TYR A 19 -8.24 0.21 7.28
N VAL A 20 -7.43 0.77 6.38
CA VAL A 20 -7.07 2.19 6.37
C VAL A 20 -8.30 3.09 6.15
N LEU A 21 -9.22 2.69 5.27
CA LEU A 21 -10.47 3.38 4.98
C LEU A 21 -11.57 3.17 6.03
N GLN A 22 -11.35 2.26 7.00
CA GLN A 22 -12.35 1.82 7.98
C GLN A 22 -13.62 1.26 7.32
N VAL A 23 -13.49 0.68 6.13
CA VAL A 23 -14.59 -0.03 5.46
C VAL A 23 -14.74 -1.40 6.14
N PRO A 24 -15.96 -1.82 6.53
CA PRO A 24 -16.18 -3.16 7.05
C PRO A 24 -15.71 -4.18 5.99
N ALA A 25 -14.83 -5.10 6.41
CA ALA A 25 -14.37 -6.17 5.52
C ALA A 25 -15.59 -6.97 5.03
N PHE A 26 -15.70 -7.15 3.71
CA PHE A 26 -16.79 -7.91 3.10
C PHE A 26 -16.67 -9.42 3.36
N GLU A 27 -15.53 -9.87 3.88
CA GLU A 27 -15.21 -11.28 4.08
C GLU A 27 -14.78 -11.58 5.52
N SER A 28 -14.71 -12.88 5.83
CA SER A 28 -14.36 -13.44 7.15
C SER A 28 -13.23 -12.69 7.86
N ALA A 29 -13.29 -12.67 9.20
CA ALA A 29 -12.34 -11.92 10.01
C ALA A 29 -10.89 -12.25 9.63
N PRO A 30 -10.01 -11.23 9.52
CA PRO A 30 -8.64 -11.40 9.03
C PRO A 30 -7.86 -12.44 9.86
N SER A 31 -6.95 -13.17 9.21
CA SER A 31 -6.04 -14.10 9.89
C SER A 31 -5.20 -13.37 10.96
N GLN A 32 -4.66 -14.11 11.93
CA GLN A 32 -3.83 -13.50 12.99
C GLN A 32 -2.62 -12.75 12.41
N ALA A 33 -1.91 -13.36 11.47
CA ALA A 33 -0.77 -12.73 10.79
C ALA A 33 -1.18 -11.42 10.11
N PHE A 34 -2.33 -11.42 9.45
CA PHE A 34 -2.81 -10.25 8.74
C PHE A 34 -3.27 -9.12 9.69
N ARG A 35 -3.84 -9.43 10.85
CA ARG A 35 -4.10 -8.42 11.91
C ARG A 35 -2.80 -7.80 12.45
N VAL A 36 -1.73 -8.58 12.58
CA VAL A 36 -0.41 -8.07 12.98
C VAL A 36 0.12 -7.12 11.90
N LEU A 37 0.07 -7.52 10.62
CA LEU A 37 0.47 -6.67 9.49
C LEU A 37 -0.29 -5.34 9.51
N GLN A 38 -1.63 -5.37 9.64
CA GLN A 38 -2.46 -4.16 9.71
C GLN A 38 -2.00 -3.21 10.82
N ARG A 39 -1.79 -3.72 12.04
CA ARG A 39 -1.39 -2.89 13.18
C ARG A 39 -0.01 -2.28 12.99
N VAL A 40 0.97 -3.07 12.55
CA VAL A 40 2.35 -2.61 12.36
C VAL A 40 2.41 -1.60 11.20
N ALA A 41 1.85 -1.94 10.03
CA ALA A 41 1.85 -1.06 8.87
C ALA A 41 1.06 0.23 9.13
N PHE A 42 -0.04 0.19 9.87
CA PHE A 42 -0.79 1.40 10.23
C PHE A 42 -0.03 2.29 11.23
N SER A 43 0.74 1.69 12.15
CA SER A 43 1.63 2.45 13.04
C SER A 43 2.71 3.19 12.23
N VAL A 44 3.38 2.48 11.32
CA VAL A 44 4.38 3.07 10.41
C VAL A 44 3.73 4.13 9.52
N GLN A 45 2.54 3.88 8.97
CA GLN A 45 1.80 4.85 8.14
C GLN A 45 1.56 6.17 8.87
N LYS A 46 1.18 6.12 10.15
CA LYS A 46 0.96 7.35 10.95
C LYS A 46 2.24 8.14 11.12
N GLU A 47 3.35 7.46 11.39
CA GLU A 47 4.66 8.08 11.54
C GLU A 47 5.15 8.69 10.22
N VAL A 48 5.08 7.93 9.12
CA VAL A 48 5.43 8.40 7.77
C VAL A 48 4.55 9.58 7.36
N GLY A 49 3.23 9.50 7.56
CA GLY A 49 2.30 10.58 7.23
C GLY A 49 2.55 11.86 8.02
N LYS A 50 3.05 11.75 9.27
CA LYS A 50 3.49 12.90 10.06
C LYS A 50 4.79 13.49 9.52
N ASN A 51 5.78 12.64 9.25
CA ASN A 51 7.13 13.06 8.82
C ASN A 51 7.11 13.67 7.41
N LEU A 52 6.24 13.17 6.53
CA LEU A 52 6.09 13.65 5.16
C LEU A 52 4.98 14.68 4.99
N LYS A 53 4.39 15.21 6.06
CA LYS A 53 3.20 16.06 5.97
C LYS A 53 3.40 17.25 5.02
N SER A 54 4.49 18.00 5.17
CA SER A 54 4.78 19.16 4.30
C SER A 54 4.93 18.74 2.84
N TYR A 55 5.70 17.67 2.60
CA TYR A 55 5.87 17.11 1.26
C TYR A 55 4.51 16.75 0.67
N LEU A 56 3.73 15.90 1.35
CA LEU A 56 2.41 15.43 0.91
C LEU A 56 1.38 16.56 0.73
N ASP A 57 1.49 17.66 1.46
CA ASP A 57 0.60 18.81 1.31
C ASP A 57 0.80 19.52 -0.03
N ASP A 58 2.03 19.51 -0.57
CA ASP A 58 2.38 20.06 -1.89
C ASP A 58 2.05 19.10 -3.05
N PHE A 59 1.89 17.79 -2.79
CA PHE A 59 1.54 16.82 -3.84
C PHE A 59 0.07 16.91 -4.24
N HIS A 60 -0.16 17.38 -5.47
CA HIS A 60 -1.47 17.24 -6.12
C HIS A 60 -1.57 15.86 -6.78
N VAL A 61 -2.18 14.91 -6.07
CA VAL A 61 -2.54 13.61 -6.65
C VAL A 61 -3.85 13.79 -7.41
N GLU A 62 -3.74 14.12 -8.69
CA GLU A 62 -4.89 14.41 -9.57
C GLU A 62 -5.68 13.17 -9.99
N SER A 63 -5.02 12.01 -10.00
CA SER A 63 -5.61 10.79 -10.51
C SER A 63 -5.04 9.54 -9.86
N ILE A 64 -5.76 8.44 -10.07
CA ILE A 64 -5.30 7.07 -9.82
C ILE A 64 -3.95 6.81 -10.52
N ASP A 65 -3.78 7.28 -11.75
CA ASP A 65 -2.54 7.09 -12.51
C ASP A 65 -1.37 7.82 -11.88
N THR A 66 -1.58 9.06 -11.44
CA THR A 66 -0.57 9.83 -10.69
C THR A 66 -0.16 9.09 -9.41
N THR A 67 -1.13 8.52 -8.70
CA THR A 67 -0.88 7.74 -7.47
C THR A 67 0.01 6.53 -7.76
N ARG A 68 -0.32 5.79 -8.82
CA ARG A 68 0.43 4.60 -9.26
C ARG A 68 1.86 4.96 -9.67
N ILE A 69 2.05 6.05 -10.43
CA ILE A 69 3.37 6.54 -10.84
C ILE A 69 4.22 6.88 -9.63
N ILE A 70 3.69 7.67 -8.69
CA ILE A 70 4.39 8.06 -7.46
C ILE A 70 4.77 6.83 -6.64
N PHE A 71 3.82 5.91 -6.47
CA PHE A 71 4.09 4.67 -5.74
C PHE A 71 5.26 3.90 -6.35
N ASN A 72 5.23 3.66 -7.67
CA ASN A 72 6.29 2.92 -8.34
C ASN A 72 7.64 3.62 -8.22
N GLN A 73 7.70 4.94 -8.42
CA GLN A 73 8.95 5.70 -8.29
C GLN A 73 9.55 5.63 -6.87
N VAL A 74 8.70 5.69 -5.84
CA VAL A 74 9.16 5.57 -4.44
C VAL A 74 9.64 4.15 -4.17
N MET A 75 8.92 3.13 -4.62
CA MET A 75 9.33 1.72 -4.43
C MET A 75 10.63 1.41 -5.18
N GLU A 76 10.80 1.88 -6.41
CA GLU A 76 12.06 1.73 -7.16
C GLU A 76 13.24 2.29 -6.37
N LYS A 77 13.09 3.45 -5.75
CA LYS A 77 14.15 4.07 -4.94
C LYS A 77 14.37 3.44 -3.58
N GLU A 78 13.31 2.98 -2.92
CA GLU A 78 13.42 2.27 -1.64
C GLU A 78 14.20 0.96 -1.77
N PHE A 79 13.98 0.24 -2.87
CA PHE A 79 14.55 -1.08 -3.13
C PHE A 79 15.74 -1.07 -4.12
N GLU A 80 16.22 0.09 -4.55
CA GLU A 80 17.34 0.25 -5.52
C GLU A 80 18.63 -0.49 -5.10
N ASN A 81 18.84 -0.66 -3.80
CA ASN A 81 20.01 -1.37 -3.24
C ASN A 81 19.82 -2.90 -3.15
N GLY A 82 18.68 -3.45 -3.58
CA GLY A 82 18.37 -4.88 -3.53
C GLY A 82 18.14 -5.47 -2.12
N ILE A 83 18.19 -4.65 -1.06
CA ILE A 83 17.99 -5.13 0.31
C ILE A 83 16.48 -5.28 0.57
N ILE A 84 16.06 -6.52 0.78
CA ILE A 84 14.69 -6.87 1.16
C ILE A 84 14.68 -7.36 2.61
N ASN A 85 13.86 -6.73 3.45
CA ASN A 85 13.61 -7.19 4.81
C ASN A 85 12.16 -6.88 5.19
N TRP A 86 11.65 -7.53 6.25
CA TRP A 86 10.27 -7.37 6.69
C TRP A 86 9.90 -5.92 7.03
N GLY A 87 10.84 -5.12 7.55
CA GLY A 87 10.62 -3.70 7.84
C GLY A 87 10.31 -2.91 6.57
N ARG A 88 11.08 -3.13 5.51
CA ARG A 88 10.82 -2.52 4.19
C ARG A 88 9.59 -3.08 3.49
N ILE A 89 9.24 -4.34 3.71
CA ILE A 89 7.97 -4.87 3.17
C ILE A 89 6.78 -4.13 3.83
N VAL A 90 6.86 -3.86 5.14
CA VAL A 90 5.83 -3.11 5.87
C VAL A 90 5.68 -1.67 5.36
N THR A 91 6.76 -1.01 4.97
CA THR A 91 6.72 0.37 4.45
C THR A 91 5.98 0.46 3.12
N ILE A 92 5.97 -0.59 2.29
CA ILE A 92 5.15 -0.67 1.07
C ILE A 92 3.67 -0.47 1.41
N PHE A 93 3.15 -1.25 2.37
CA PHE A 93 1.77 -1.11 2.84
C PHE A 93 1.54 0.28 3.43
N ALA A 94 2.44 0.73 4.33
CA ALA A 94 2.31 2.02 4.98
C ALA A 94 2.22 3.18 3.96
N PHE A 95 3.08 3.20 2.94
CA PHE A 95 3.08 4.23 1.91
C PHE A 95 1.82 4.16 1.03
N GLY A 96 1.38 2.97 0.64
CA GLY A 96 0.09 2.78 -0.03
C GLY A 96 -1.07 3.36 0.78
N GLY A 97 -1.09 3.15 2.09
CA GLY A 97 -2.07 3.74 3.00
C GLY A 97 -1.98 5.27 3.09
N VAL A 98 -0.78 5.85 3.05
CA VAL A 98 -0.57 7.32 3.02
C VAL A 98 -1.20 7.89 1.75
N LEU A 99 -0.88 7.32 0.59
CA LEU A 99 -1.41 7.76 -0.70
C LEU A 99 -2.94 7.63 -0.75
N LEU A 100 -3.48 6.51 -0.26
CA LEU A 100 -4.92 6.27 -0.22
C LEU A 100 -5.67 7.33 0.60
N LYS A 101 -5.12 7.76 1.75
CA LYS A 101 -5.75 8.82 2.55
C LYS A 101 -5.74 10.16 1.83
N LYS A 102 -4.69 10.46 1.05
CA LYS A 102 -4.59 11.70 0.28
C LYS A 102 -5.56 11.72 -0.91
N THR A 103 -5.82 10.58 -1.55
CA THR A 103 -6.79 10.47 -2.64
C THR A 103 -8.23 10.41 -2.15
N SER A 104 -8.51 9.68 -1.06
CA SER A 104 -9.88 9.49 -0.55
C SER A 104 -10.51 10.73 0.07
N THR A 105 -9.71 11.73 0.46
CA THR A 105 -10.25 13.06 0.79
C THR A 105 -10.91 13.77 -0.39
N ARG A 106 -10.79 13.23 -1.62
CA ARG A 106 -11.35 13.74 -2.86
C ARG A 106 -12.24 12.69 -3.54
N ALA A 107 -13.34 12.29 -2.87
CA ALA A 107 -14.59 11.70 -3.37
C ALA A 107 -14.65 10.62 -4.50
N ASP A 108 -13.56 10.19 -5.14
CA ASP A 108 -13.61 9.46 -6.44
C ASP A 108 -12.82 8.13 -6.49
N CYS A 109 -12.71 7.40 -5.38
CA CYS A 109 -12.16 6.03 -5.43
C CYS A 109 -13.12 4.97 -4.85
N PRO A 110 -14.25 4.67 -5.52
CA PRO A 110 -15.03 3.50 -5.19
C PRO A 110 -14.27 2.26 -5.69
N GLY A 111 -13.55 1.59 -4.78
CA GLY A 111 -12.82 0.35 -5.06
C GLY A 111 -11.29 0.54 -5.06
N CYS A 112 -10.60 -0.19 -4.17
CA CYS A 112 -9.15 -0.18 -3.95
C CYS A 112 -8.29 -0.68 -5.13
N THR A 113 -8.82 -0.72 -6.35
CA THR A 113 -8.21 -1.45 -7.49
C THR A 113 -6.92 -0.83 -8.02
N CYS A 114 -6.71 0.46 -7.80
CA CYS A 114 -5.55 1.19 -8.32
C CYS A 114 -4.22 0.83 -7.66
N LEU A 115 -4.19 0.73 -6.33
CA LEU A 115 -2.98 0.34 -5.60
C LEU A 115 -2.71 -1.15 -5.72
N GLN A 116 -3.75 -1.97 -5.92
CA GLN A 116 -3.61 -3.41 -6.18
C GLN A 116 -2.70 -3.69 -7.39
N THR A 117 -2.79 -2.91 -8.47
CA THR A 117 -1.88 -3.05 -9.63
C THR A 117 -0.44 -2.72 -9.28
N SER A 118 -0.19 -1.76 -8.39
CA SER A 118 1.16 -1.43 -7.97
C SER A 118 1.81 -2.51 -7.10
N PHE A 119 1.03 -3.25 -6.31
CA PHE A 119 1.55 -4.43 -5.60
C PHE A 119 1.92 -5.59 -6.53
N GLN A 120 1.39 -5.64 -7.76
CA GLN A 120 1.84 -6.60 -8.79
C GLN A 120 3.30 -6.35 -9.22
N PHE A 121 3.77 -5.10 -9.11
CA PHE A 121 5.18 -4.77 -9.35
C PHE A 121 6.09 -5.54 -8.39
N TRP A 122 5.67 -5.75 -7.14
CA TRP A 122 6.43 -6.50 -6.15
C TRP A 122 6.57 -7.99 -6.50
N GLY A 123 5.57 -8.56 -7.19
CA GLY A 123 5.67 -9.91 -7.75
C GLY A 123 6.78 -10.06 -8.80
N ARG A 124 7.18 -8.97 -9.48
CA ARG A 124 8.29 -9.01 -10.45
C ARG A 124 9.68 -8.95 -9.78
N ILE A 125 9.81 -8.24 -8.65
CA ILE A 125 11.08 -8.11 -7.93
C ILE A 125 11.59 -9.47 -7.40
N HIS A 126 10.70 -10.45 -7.19
CA HIS A 126 11.07 -11.78 -6.71
C HIS A 126 11.24 -12.84 -7.82
N HIS A 127 11.05 -12.48 -9.09
CA HIS A 127 11.07 -13.43 -10.22
C HIS A 127 12.10 -13.12 -11.32
N GLU A 128 13.06 -12.24 -11.05
CA GLU A 128 14.32 -12.10 -11.81
C GLU A 128 15.52 -12.48 -10.93
#